data_AF-K4R9A2-F1
#
_entry.id   AF-K4R9A2-F1
#
_cell.length_a   1.000
_cell.length_b   1.000
_cell.length_c   1.000
_cell.angle_alpha   90.00
_cell.angle_beta   90.00
_cell.angle_gamma   90.00
#
_symmetry.space_group_name_H-M   'P 1'
#
loop_
_entity.id
_entity.type
_entity.pdbx_description
1 polymer ?
#
loop_
_entity_poly.entity_id
_entity_poly.type
_entity_poly.pdbx_seq_one_letter_code
_entity_poly.pdbx_strand_id
1 'polypeptide(L)'
;MIATLTKPEQLARHGRLISTFTLVAGPEPDRREAGGLAVSVPPRLLTEEFGRGRVVRFEDVDFPSALTHTPTRRFLSETGLPEEHALFHLHMDEVLPTLTEAHSAEPSYALPPDADRLIILGHLEDANTLLLNGETGTLLTWTPTDPTPHPLPADVSTLAFTLWLLHRDTLCA
;
A
#
# COMPACT_ATOMS: atom_id res chain seq x y z
N MET A 1 25.72 4.34 15.41
CA MET A 1 24.30 4.72 15.44
C MET A 1 24.14 6.01 14.66
N ILE A 2 23.90 5.92 13.37
CA ILE A 2 23.67 7.08 12.50
C ILE A 2 22.17 7.09 12.27
N ALA A 3 21.46 8.04 12.88
CA ALA A 3 20.11 8.35 12.47
C ALA A 3 20.19 8.80 11.01
N THR A 4 19.63 8.01 10.10
CA THR A 4 19.51 8.39 8.70
C THR A 4 18.69 9.67 8.71
N LEU A 5 19.35 10.81 8.49
CA LEU A 5 18.71 12.09 8.26
C LEU A 5 17.82 11.90 7.03
N THR A 6 16.53 11.68 7.26
CA THR A 6 15.51 11.65 6.22
C THR A 6 15.67 12.94 5.44
N LYS A 7 16.13 12.85 4.18
CA LYS A 7 16.41 14.04 3.38
C LYS A 7 15.14 14.89 3.28
N PRO A 8 15.23 16.24 3.33
CA PRO A 8 14.08 17.12 3.34
C PRO A 8 13.13 16.93 2.13
N GLU A 9 13.66 16.47 1.00
CA GLU A 9 12.89 16.10 -0.19
C GLU A 9 11.94 14.91 0.03
N GLN A 10 12.33 13.95 0.88
CA GLN A 10 11.53 12.77 1.22
C GLN A 10 10.36 13.16 2.13
N LEU A 11 10.60 14.01 3.14
CA LEU A 11 9.49 14.53 3.97
C LEU A 11 8.46 15.30 3.13
N ALA A 12 8.91 16.09 2.16
CA ALA A 12 8.02 16.83 1.28
C ALA A 12 7.19 15.91 0.38
N ARG A 13 7.79 14.83 -0.15
CA ARG A 13 7.09 13.84 -0.99
C ARG A 13 6.12 12.98 -0.18
N HIS A 14 6.52 12.50 0.99
CA HIS A 14 5.64 11.79 1.93
C HIS A 14 4.44 12.64 2.35
N GLY A 15 4.69 13.92 2.69
CA GLY A 15 3.63 14.88 3.01
C GLY A 15 2.68 15.13 1.82
N ARG A 16 3.20 15.21 0.59
CA ARG A 16 2.38 15.31 -0.63
C ARG A 16 1.51 14.07 -0.79
N LEU A 17 2.06 12.87 -0.61
CA LEU A 17 1.32 11.61 -0.75
C LEU A 17 0.17 11.50 0.24
N ILE A 18 0.41 11.76 1.53
CA ILE A 18 -0.64 11.76 2.57
C ILE A 18 -1.73 12.78 2.23
N SER A 19 -1.33 13.98 1.78
CA SER A 19 -2.27 15.02 1.38
C SER A 19 -3.13 14.58 0.20
N THR A 20 -2.54 13.91 -0.80
CA THR A 20 -3.28 13.36 -1.94
C THR A 20 -4.20 12.22 -1.52
N PHE A 21 -3.79 11.33 -0.61
CA PHE A 21 -4.69 10.31 -0.05
C PHE A 21 -5.91 10.93 0.62
N THR A 22 -5.69 11.93 1.47
CA THR A 22 -6.79 12.65 2.14
C THR A 22 -7.75 13.27 1.13
N LEU A 23 -7.22 13.83 0.03
CA LEU A 23 -8.03 14.42 -1.02
C LEU A 23 -8.86 13.36 -1.77
N VAL A 24 -8.26 12.20 -2.07
CA VAL A 24 -8.90 11.10 -2.82
C VAL A 24 -9.93 10.35 -1.98
N ALA A 25 -9.60 10.03 -0.72
CA ALA A 25 -10.51 9.38 0.22
C ALA A 25 -11.71 10.28 0.60
N GLY A 26 -11.54 11.60 0.49
CA GLY A 26 -12.56 12.57 0.83
C GLY A 26 -12.63 12.89 2.34
N PRO A 27 -13.53 13.80 2.74
CA PRO A 27 -13.57 14.33 4.11
C PRO A 27 -14.12 13.36 5.16
N GLU A 28 -14.74 12.25 4.74
CA GLU A 28 -15.34 11.26 5.63
C GLU A 28 -14.53 9.95 5.55
N PRO A 29 -13.64 9.68 6.52
CA PRO A 29 -12.74 8.51 6.47
C PRO A 29 -13.47 7.16 6.53
N ASP A 30 -14.72 7.16 7.00
CA ASP A 30 -15.58 5.96 7.05
C ASP A 30 -16.46 5.78 5.80
N ARG A 31 -16.41 6.73 4.85
CA ARG A 31 -17.22 6.66 3.63
C ARG A 31 -16.63 5.60 2.69
N ARG A 32 -17.25 4.43 2.69
CA ARG A 32 -16.97 3.35 1.73
C ARG A 32 -18.05 3.37 0.65
N GLU A 33 -17.65 3.14 -0.60
CA GLU A 33 -18.60 2.86 -1.67
C GLU A 33 -19.36 1.56 -1.39
N ALA A 34 -20.41 1.26 -2.15
CA ALA A 34 -21.19 0.03 -2.02
C ALA A 34 -20.33 -1.26 -2.09
N GLY A 35 -19.11 -1.17 -2.61
CA GLY A 35 -18.12 -2.26 -2.67
C GLY A 35 -17.20 -2.40 -1.44
N GLY A 36 -17.31 -1.54 -0.42
CA GLY A 36 -16.51 -1.63 0.81
C GLY A 36 -15.11 -1.01 0.75
N LEU A 37 -14.77 -0.33 -0.36
CA LEU A 37 -13.55 0.47 -0.55
C LEU A 37 -13.92 1.94 -0.82
N ALA A 38 -12.97 2.85 -0.62
CA ALA A 38 -13.19 4.29 -0.73
C ALA A 38 -13.43 4.80 -2.16
N VAL A 39 -12.83 4.15 -3.17
CA VAL A 39 -12.90 4.58 -4.58
C VAL A 39 -13.15 3.39 -5.51
N SER A 40 -14.05 3.54 -6.49
CA SER A 40 -14.15 2.60 -7.60
C SER A 40 -13.06 2.84 -8.64
N VAL A 41 -12.16 1.87 -8.79
CA VAL A 41 -11.09 1.88 -9.81
C VAL A 41 -11.36 0.77 -10.84
N PRO A 42 -11.71 1.10 -12.09
CA PRO A 42 -11.92 0.09 -13.13
C PRO A 42 -10.63 -0.70 -13.41
N PRO A 43 -10.66 -2.04 -13.53
CA PRO A 43 -9.48 -2.87 -13.78
C PRO A 43 -8.65 -2.47 -15.01
N ARG A 44 -9.33 -1.94 -16.03
CA ARG A 44 -8.68 -1.50 -17.28
C ARG A 44 -7.89 -0.21 -17.11
N LEU A 45 -8.29 0.67 -16.19
CA LEU A 45 -7.67 1.98 -16.02
C LEU A 45 -6.17 1.85 -15.74
N LEU A 46 -5.79 1.04 -14.75
CA LEU A 46 -4.38 0.83 -14.42
C LEU A 46 -3.63 0.13 -15.54
N THR A 47 -4.28 -0.84 -16.17
CA THR A 47 -3.68 -1.65 -17.24
C THR A 47 -3.40 -0.84 -18.50
N GLU A 48 -4.25 0.13 -18.83
CA GLU A 48 -4.11 1.03 -19.98
C GLU A 48 -2.99 2.06 -19.76
N GLU A 49 -2.78 2.48 -18.51
CA GLU A 49 -1.87 3.58 -18.16
C GLU A 49 -0.47 3.09 -17.81
N PHE A 50 -0.38 2.04 -16.98
CA PHE A 50 0.90 1.44 -16.59
C PHE A 50 1.35 0.33 -17.54
N GLY A 51 0.44 -0.22 -18.34
CA GLY A 51 0.67 -1.38 -19.19
C GLY A 51 0.34 -2.71 -18.52
N ARG A 52 -0.13 -3.69 -19.31
CA ARG A 52 -0.55 -5.03 -18.85
C ARG A 52 0.49 -5.80 -18.03
N GLY A 53 1.76 -5.66 -18.38
CA GLY A 53 2.86 -6.37 -17.71
C GLY A 53 3.39 -5.68 -16.45
N ARG A 54 2.78 -4.56 -16.04
CA ARG A 54 3.24 -3.72 -14.91
C ARG A 54 2.17 -3.53 -13.84
N VAL A 55 1.06 -4.27 -13.97
CA VAL A 55 -0.02 -4.32 -12.97
C VAL A 55 -0.11 -5.76 -12.49
N VAL A 56 0.26 -5.97 -11.23
CA VAL A 56 0.25 -7.27 -10.57
C VAL A 56 -1.14 -7.53 -10.00
N ARG A 57 -1.67 -8.70 -10.32
CA ARG A 57 -2.88 -9.26 -9.72
C ARG A 57 -2.47 -10.50 -8.94
N PHE A 58 -3.12 -10.69 -7.80
CA PHE A 58 -2.86 -11.80 -6.91
C PHE A 58 -3.97 -12.83 -7.03
N GLU A 59 -3.60 -14.10 -7.06
CA GLU A 59 -4.52 -15.22 -6.96
C GLU A 59 -4.85 -15.51 -5.50
N ASP A 60 -5.94 -16.26 -5.26
CA ASP A 60 -6.36 -16.58 -3.88
C ASP A 60 -5.29 -17.31 -3.06
N VAL A 61 -4.39 -18.03 -3.74
CA VAL A 61 -3.27 -18.76 -3.14
C VAL A 61 -2.09 -17.87 -2.73
N ASP A 62 -2.01 -16.67 -3.30
CA ASP A 62 -0.95 -15.70 -3.01
C ASP A 62 -1.29 -14.85 -1.77
N PHE A 63 -2.52 -14.95 -1.27
CA PHE A 63 -2.98 -14.23 -0.09
C PHE A 63 -2.67 -14.99 1.19
N PRO A 64 -2.05 -14.34 2.20
CA PRO A 64 -1.89 -14.95 3.51
C PRO A 64 -3.27 -15.12 4.17
N SER A 65 -3.37 -16.08 5.09
CA SER A 65 -4.63 -16.33 5.83
C SER A 65 -5.10 -15.12 6.65
N ALA A 66 -4.19 -14.20 6.98
CA ALA A 66 -4.50 -12.94 7.65
C ALA A 66 -5.36 -11.99 6.79
N LEU A 67 -5.32 -12.11 5.46
CA LEU A 67 -6.11 -11.27 4.56
C LEU A 67 -7.55 -11.79 4.48
N THR A 68 -8.39 -11.32 5.41
CA THR A 68 -9.82 -11.69 5.51
C THR A 68 -10.76 -10.62 4.98
N HIS A 69 -10.27 -9.40 4.77
CA HIS A 69 -11.05 -8.29 4.23
C HIS A 69 -11.42 -8.54 2.76
N THR A 70 -12.63 -9.08 2.53
CA THR A 70 -13.15 -9.45 1.21
C THR A 70 -13.02 -8.37 0.14
N PRO A 71 -13.33 -7.07 0.40
CA PRO A 71 -13.15 -6.02 -0.60
C PRO A 71 -11.70 -5.89 -1.09
N THR A 72 -10.73 -5.99 -0.17
CA THR A 72 -9.31 -5.89 -0.53
C THR A 72 -8.86 -7.09 -1.35
N ARG A 73 -9.26 -8.31 -0.98
CA ARG A 73 -8.97 -9.53 -1.76
C ARG A 73 -9.49 -9.43 -3.19
N ARG A 74 -10.74 -8.97 -3.34
CA ARG A 74 -11.36 -8.75 -4.66
C ARG A 74 -10.58 -7.73 -5.47
N PHE A 75 -10.21 -6.60 -4.86
CA PHE A 75 -9.48 -5.56 -5.55
C PHE A 75 -8.12 -6.05 -6.06
N LEU A 76 -7.35 -6.73 -5.20
CA LEU A 76 -6.02 -7.22 -5.55
C LEU A 76 -6.05 -8.34 -6.62
N SER A 77 -7.13 -9.13 -6.68
CA SER A 77 -7.30 -10.18 -7.70
C SER A 77 -7.87 -9.66 -9.02
N GLU A 78 -8.90 -8.80 -8.98
CA GLU A 78 -9.57 -8.33 -10.20
C GLU A 78 -8.87 -7.12 -10.83
N THR A 79 -8.51 -6.13 -10.01
CA THR A 79 -7.92 -4.86 -10.45
C THR A 79 -6.40 -4.88 -10.40
N GLY A 80 -5.83 -5.33 -9.27
CA GLY A 80 -4.40 -5.38 -9.01
C GLY A 80 -3.80 -4.04 -8.58
N LEU A 81 -2.47 -4.01 -8.45
CA LEU A 81 -1.68 -2.83 -8.14
C LEU A 81 -0.55 -2.65 -9.17
N PRO A 82 -0.14 -1.41 -9.48
CA PRO A 82 1.09 -1.19 -10.23
C PRO A 82 2.29 -1.80 -9.50
N GLU A 83 3.15 -2.50 -10.23
CA GLU A 83 4.40 -3.08 -9.72
C GLU A 83 5.33 -2.00 -9.15
N GLU A 84 5.45 -0.89 -9.89
CA GLU A 84 6.42 0.16 -9.60
C GLU A 84 5.88 1.51 -10.04
N HIS A 85 6.11 2.51 -9.19
CA HIS A 85 5.91 3.92 -9.41
C HIS A 85 6.97 4.70 -8.63
N ALA A 86 7.25 5.95 -9.00
CA ALA A 86 8.28 6.78 -8.36
C ALA A 86 8.13 6.99 -6.82
N LEU A 87 6.99 6.61 -6.25
CA LEU A 87 6.70 6.71 -4.80
C LEU A 87 6.31 5.36 -4.18
N PHE A 88 6.18 4.29 -4.97
CA PHE A 88 5.68 3.00 -4.51
C PHE A 88 6.32 1.85 -5.27
N HIS A 89 6.84 0.88 -4.53
CA HIS A 89 7.31 -0.39 -5.08
C HIS A 89 6.53 -1.52 -4.42
N LEU A 90 5.81 -2.30 -5.22
CA LEU A 90 5.08 -3.47 -4.76
C LEU A 90 6.06 -4.55 -4.29
N HIS A 91 5.73 -5.22 -3.21
CA HIS A 91 6.43 -6.42 -2.79
C HIS A 91 6.03 -7.59 -3.70
N MET A 92 7.01 -8.14 -4.43
CA MET A 92 6.78 -9.09 -5.53
C MET A 92 7.20 -10.54 -5.23
N ASP A 93 7.20 -10.95 -3.96
CA ASP A 93 7.42 -12.36 -3.63
C ASP A 93 6.21 -13.23 -4.03
N GLU A 94 6.42 -14.56 -4.13
CA GLU A 94 5.39 -15.54 -4.56
C GLU A 94 4.10 -15.47 -3.73
N VAL A 95 4.18 -15.00 -2.49
CA VAL A 95 3.06 -14.81 -1.56
C VAL A 95 3.28 -13.50 -0.81
N LEU A 96 2.21 -12.74 -0.53
CA LEU A 96 2.32 -11.54 0.30
C LEU A 96 2.63 -11.92 1.76
N PRO A 97 3.80 -11.58 2.32
CA PRO A 97 4.12 -11.98 3.68
C PRO A 97 3.46 -11.06 4.70
N THR A 98 3.11 -11.63 5.85
CA THR A 98 2.85 -10.86 7.06
C THR A 98 4.16 -10.30 7.62
N LEU A 99 4.07 -9.22 8.40
CA LEU A 99 5.22 -8.60 9.04
C LEU A 99 5.93 -9.59 9.99
N THR A 100 5.16 -10.47 10.65
CA THR A 100 5.70 -11.57 11.46
C THR A 100 6.50 -12.58 10.64
N GLU A 101 6.02 -12.98 9.46
CA GLU A 101 6.72 -13.93 8.59
C GLU A 101 8.03 -13.33 8.05
N ALA A 102 7.98 -12.09 7.56
CA ALA A 102 9.16 -11.39 7.08
C ALA A 102 10.22 -11.21 8.20
N HIS A 103 9.77 -10.88 9.42
CA HIS A 103 10.66 -10.76 10.57
C HIS A 103 11.25 -12.10 11.02
N SER A 104 10.50 -13.20 10.89
CA SER A 104 10.98 -14.53 11.27
C SER A 104 12.12 -15.01 10.38
N ALA A 105 12.17 -14.56 9.12
CA ALA A 105 13.29 -14.82 8.23
C ALA A 105 14.56 -14.07 8.67
N GLU A 106 14.44 -12.79 9.07
CA GLU A 106 15.55 -11.94 9.48
C GLU A 106 15.21 -11.04 10.69
N PRO A 107 15.32 -11.56 11.93
CA PRO A 107 14.88 -10.84 13.12
C PRO A 107 15.84 -9.69 13.47
N SER A 108 15.40 -8.45 13.25
CA SER A 108 16.25 -7.26 13.38
C SER A 108 15.63 -6.10 14.19
N TYR A 109 14.34 -6.15 14.53
CA TYR A 109 13.61 -5.09 15.22
C TYR A 109 12.46 -5.66 16.06
N ALA A 110 11.91 -4.87 16.99
CA ALA A 110 10.72 -5.27 17.73
C ALA A 110 9.46 -5.19 16.84
N LEU A 111 8.60 -6.20 16.93
CA LEU A 111 7.33 -6.24 16.21
C LEU A 111 6.20 -5.54 17.00
N PRO A 112 5.26 -4.88 16.30
CA PRO A 112 4.02 -4.45 16.93
C PRO A 112 3.15 -5.66 17.34
N PRO A 113 2.24 -5.51 18.32
CA PRO A 113 1.43 -6.62 18.83
C PRO A 113 0.61 -7.36 17.78
N ASP A 114 0.13 -6.66 16.76
CA ASP A 114 -0.76 -7.21 15.71
C ASP A 114 0.00 -7.54 14.39
N ALA A 115 1.32 -7.73 14.46
CA ALA A 115 2.18 -7.93 13.28
C ALA A 115 1.79 -9.15 12.41
N ASP A 116 1.11 -10.15 12.99
CA ASP A 116 0.56 -11.31 12.29
C ASP A 116 -0.61 -10.95 11.35
N ARG A 117 -1.24 -9.80 11.57
CA ARG A 117 -2.35 -9.28 10.73
C ARG A 117 -1.91 -8.20 9.76
N LEU A 118 -0.67 -7.72 9.89
CA LEU A 118 -0.11 -6.67 9.06
C LEU A 118 0.63 -7.31 7.89
N ILE A 119 0.12 -7.12 6.69
CA ILE A 119 0.65 -7.69 5.46
C ILE A 119 1.55 -6.65 4.80
N ILE A 120 2.74 -7.04 4.37
CA ILE A 120 3.64 -6.16 3.63
C ILE A 120 3.14 -6.09 2.18
N LEU A 121 2.62 -4.93 1.78
CA LEU A 121 2.27 -4.69 0.38
C LEU A 121 3.46 -4.20 -0.43
N GLY A 122 4.41 -3.51 0.19
CA GLY A 122 5.51 -2.89 -0.54
C GLY A 122 6.16 -1.78 0.26
N HIS A 123 6.81 -0.87 -0.46
CA HIS A 123 7.55 0.24 0.13
C HIS A 123 7.12 1.57 -0.48
N LEU A 124 6.95 2.58 0.36
CA LEU A 124 6.79 3.98 0.01
C LEU A 124 8.12 4.69 0.27
N GLU A 125 8.80 5.11 -0.80
CA GLU A 125 10.16 5.67 -0.71
C GLU A 125 11.15 4.71 0.01
N ASP A 126 12.43 5.04 0.06
CA ASP A 126 13.50 4.08 0.43
C ASP A 126 13.50 3.61 1.90
N ALA A 127 12.45 3.86 2.70
CA ALA A 127 12.41 3.44 4.11
C ALA A 127 11.03 3.15 4.71
N ASN A 128 9.90 3.60 4.11
CA ASN A 128 8.60 3.33 4.72
C ASN A 128 8.01 2.06 4.14
N THR A 129 7.78 1.08 4.99
CA THR A 129 7.04 -0.12 4.58
C THR A 129 5.56 0.23 4.56
N LEU A 130 4.91 -0.08 3.45
CA LEU A 130 3.46 0.00 3.33
C LEU A 130 2.86 -1.30 3.81
N LEU A 131 2.15 -1.22 4.92
CA LEU A 131 1.43 -2.33 5.51
C LEU A 131 -0.05 -2.25 5.17
N LEU A 132 -0.69 -3.41 5.10
CA LEU A 132 -2.12 -3.59 5.00
C LEU A 132 -2.60 -4.35 6.23
N ASN A 133 -3.57 -3.80 6.96
CA ASN A 133 -4.30 -4.58 7.95
C ASN A 133 -5.24 -5.55 7.22
N GLY A 134 -4.97 -6.85 7.32
CA GLY A 134 -5.70 -7.89 6.60
C GLY A 134 -7.16 -8.05 7.01
N GLU A 135 -7.56 -7.56 8.18
CA GLU A 135 -8.93 -7.63 8.69
C GLU A 135 -9.76 -6.41 8.25
N THR A 136 -9.18 -5.21 8.33
CA THR A 136 -9.93 -3.96 8.09
C THR A 136 -9.78 -3.41 6.68
N GLY A 137 -8.74 -3.82 5.95
CA GLY A 137 -8.36 -3.28 4.65
C GLY A 137 -7.61 -1.94 4.71
N THR A 138 -7.30 -1.44 5.91
CA THR A 138 -6.63 -0.14 6.12
C THR A 138 -5.15 -0.22 5.77
N LEU A 139 -4.62 0.80 5.09
CA LEU A 139 -3.19 0.93 4.87
C LEU A 139 -2.51 1.63 6.04
N LEU A 140 -1.28 1.23 6.35
CA LEU A 140 -0.45 1.82 7.40
C LEU A 140 0.96 2.04 6.89
N THR A 141 1.65 3.05 7.43
CA THR A 141 3.09 3.22 7.27
C THR A 141 3.81 2.70 8.50
N TRP A 142 4.95 2.06 8.28
CA TRP A 142 5.75 1.51 9.35
C TRP A 142 7.23 1.52 8.98
N THR A 143 8.10 1.70 9.98
CA THR A 143 9.55 1.59 9.81
C THR A 143 10.16 0.80 10.97
N PRO A 144 11.29 0.11 10.78
CA PRO A 144 12.00 -0.53 11.90
C PRO A 144 12.43 0.45 13.01
N THR A 145 12.65 1.72 12.67
CA THR A 145 13.07 2.78 13.60
C THR A 145 11.93 3.39 14.41
N ASP A 146 10.71 3.33 13.89
CA ASP A 146 9.47 3.70 14.58
C ASP A 146 8.52 2.50 14.49
N PRO A 147 8.60 1.57 15.44
CA PRO A 147 7.93 0.28 15.35
C PRO A 147 6.41 0.39 15.50
N THR A 148 5.86 1.59 15.70
CA THR A 148 4.42 1.85 15.77
C THR A 148 3.87 2.04 14.35
N PRO A 149 2.98 1.15 13.87
CA PRO A 149 2.30 1.37 12.59
C PRO A 149 1.37 2.59 12.67
N HIS A 150 1.46 3.48 11.68
CA HIS A 150 0.63 4.68 11.59
C HIS A 150 -0.43 4.50 10.49
N PRO A 151 -1.73 4.55 10.82
CA PRO A 151 -2.79 4.42 9.82
C PRO A 151 -2.74 5.55 8.79
N LEU A 152 -2.97 5.19 7.53
CA LEU A 152 -3.22 6.12 6.45
C LEU A 152 -4.74 6.26 6.24
N PRO A 153 -5.22 7.44 5.81
CA PRO A 153 -6.60 7.63 5.36
C PRO A 153 -6.78 7.03 3.95
N ALA A 154 -6.39 5.78 3.76
CA ALA A 154 -6.34 5.12 2.46
C ALA A 154 -6.55 3.61 2.59
N ASP A 155 -7.18 3.04 1.57
CA ASP A 155 -7.18 1.62 1.29
C ASP A 155 -6.47 1.35 -0.06
N VAL A 156 -6.46 0.09 -0.51
CA VAL A 156 -5.82 -0.30 -1.78
C VAL A 156 -6.40 0.41 -3.01
N SER A 157 -7.68 0.81 -2.98
CA SER A 157 -8.30 1.56 -4.07
C SER A 157 -7.83 3.02 -4.10
N THR A 158 -7.74 3.65 -2.92
CA THR A 158 -7.18 5.00 -2.76
C THR A 158 -5.74 5.04 -3.22
N LEU A 159 -4.94 4.03 -2.85
CA LEU A 159 -3.55 3.89 -3.29
C LEU A 159 -3.46 3.80 -4.81
N ALA A 160 -4.14 2.83 -5.42
CA ALA A 160 -4.09 2.61 -6.86
C ALA A 160 -4.52 3.85 -7.66
N PHE A 161 -5.61 4.49 -7.23
CA PHE A 161 -6.09 5.71 -7.89
C PHE A 161 -5.12 6.88 -7.74
N THR A 162 -4.50 7.03 -6.57
CA THR A 162 -3.48 8.06 -6.33
C THR A 162 -2.24 7.84 -7.19
N LEU A 163 -1.76 6.60 -7.31
CA LEU A 163 -0.65 6.25 -8.19
C LEU A 163 -0.99 6.58 -9.65
N TRP A 164 -2.20 6.26 -10.10
CA TRP A 164 -2.67 6.63 -11.44
C TRP A 164 -2.69 8.15 -11.67
N LEU A 165 -3.24 8.93 -10.73
CA LEU A 165 -3.25 10.40 -10.82
C LEU A 165 -1.83 10.96 -10.96
N LEU A 166 -0.91 10.49 -10.12
CA LEU A 166 0.47 10.96 -10.12
C LEU A 166 1.22 10.54 -11.39
N HIS A 167 0.93 9.35 -11.93
CA HIS A 167 1.50 8.89 -13.19
C HIS A 167 1.09 9.81 -14.35
N ARG A 168 -0.17 10.23 -14.39
CA ARG A 168 -0.67 11.16 -15.42
C ARG A 168 -0.04 12.54 -15.34
N ASP A 169 0.18 13.06 -14.13
CA ASP A 169 0.91 14.32 -13.93
C ASP A 169 2.33 14.25 -14.51
N THR A 170 3.00 13.09 -14.41
CA THR A 170 4.36 12.92 -14.93
C THR A 170 4.44 12.77 -16.45
N LEU A 171 3.37 12.34 -17.13
CA LEU A 171 3.33 12.24 -18.60
C LEU A 171 3.09 13.60 -19.29
N CYS A 172 2.67 14.62 -18.55
CA CYS A 172 2.37 15.96 -19.07
C CYS A 172 3.47 16.99 -18.78
N ALA A 173 4.55 16.59 -18.11
CA ALA A 173 5.72 17.42 -17.76
C ALA A 173 6.88 17.18 -18.74
#